data_AF-A0A5D4TTG9-F1
#
_entry.id   AF-A0A5D4TTG9-F1
#
_cell.length_a   1.000
_cell.length_b   1.000
_cell.length_c   1.000
_cell.angle_alpha   90.00
_cell.angle_beta   90.00
_cell.angle_gamma   90.00
#
_symmetry.space_group_name_H-M   'P 1'
#
loop_
_entity.id
_entity.type
_entity.pdbx_description
1 polymer ?
#
loop_
_entity_poly.entity_id
_entity_poly.type
_entity_poly.pdbx_seq_one_letter_code
_entity_poly.pdbx_strand_id
1 'polypeptide(L)' 'MKYMKSQMKLLIKDNKELQARLKVLMDEMNLERTFALKALYHSEVAEGGKYQAAYQALDQAKE' A
#
# COMPACT_ATOMS: atom_id res chain seq x y z
N MET A 1 -1.98 -3.67 12.31
CA MET A 1 -2.91 -2.81 11.54
C MET A 1 -3.77 -3.68 10.64
N LYS A 2 -5.01 -3.29 10.36
CA LYS A 2 -5.86 -3.98 9.37
C LYS A 2 -5.60 -3.38 7.99
N TYR A 3 -5.62 -4.22 6.96
CA TYR A 3 -5.61 -3.75 5.59
C TYR A 3 -6.92 -3.00 5.28
N MET A 4 -6.81 -1.70 5.03
CA MET A 4 -7.88 -0.86 4.49
C MET A 4 -7.58 -0.45 3.04
N LYS A 5 -8.43 -0.90 2.12
CA LYS A 5 -8.31 -0.60 0.68
C LYS A 5 -8.31 0.90 0.39
N SER A 6 -9.11 1.68 1.12
CA SER A 6 -9.22 3.13 0.94
C SER A 6 -7.93 3.85 1.33
N GLN A 7 -7.34 3.51 2.49
CA GLN A 7 -6.05 4.05 2.93
C GLN A 7 -4.92 3.65 2.00
N MET A 8 -4.91 2.39 1.54
CA MET A 8 -3.86 1.92 0.63
C MET A 8 -3.89 2.68 -0.69
N LYS A 9 -5.09 2.92 -1.24
CA LYS A 9 -5.26 3.77 -2.42
C LYS A 9 -4.79 5.20 -2.20
N LEU A 10 -5.06 5.79 -1.03
CA LEU A 10 -4.60 7.15 -0.70
C LEU A 10 -3.09 7.21 -0.56
N LEU A 11 -2.49 6.29 0.19
CA LEU A 11 -1.05 6.19 0.37
C LEU A 11 -0.32 6.06 -0.96
N ILE A 12 -0.81 5.18 -1.84
CA ILE A 12 -0.26 4.98 -3.19
C ILE A 12 -0.50 6.21 -4.06
N LYS A 13 -1.63 6.92 -3.91
CA LYS A 13 -1.89 8.15 -4.66
C LYS A 13 -0.85 9.23 -4.33
N ASP A 14 -0.51 9.37 -3.06
CA ASP A 14 0.43 10.39 -2.57
C ASP A 14 1.91 10.01 -2.82
N ASN A 15 2.22 8.72 -2.91
CA ASN A 15 3.58 8.22 -3.06
C ASN A 15 3.83 7.63 -4.45
N LYS A 16 4.52 8.39 -5.32
CA LYS A 16 4.91 7.93 -6.67
C LYS A 16 5.75 6.64 -6.64
N GLU A 17 6.59 6.45 -5.63
CA GLU A 17 7.39 5.22 -5.46
C GLU A 17 6.47 3.99 -5.30
N LEU A 18 5.43 4.08 -4.46
CA LEU A 18 4.46 3.00 -4.29
C LEU A 18 3.61 2.76 -5.54
N GLN A 19 3.34 3.78 -6.36
CA GLN A 19 2.67 3.58 -7.66
C GLN A 19 3.52 2.75 -8.61
N ALA A 20 4.82 3.09 -8.71
CA ALA A 20 5.76 2.34 -9.51
C ALA A 20 5.88 0.91 -8.97
N ARG A 21 6.03 0.74 -7.66
CA ARG A 21 6.12 -0.57 -7.01
C ARG A 21 4.88 -1.42 -7.24
N LEU A 22 3.69 -0.84 -7.12
CA LEU A 22 2.43 -1.53 -7.44
C LEU A 22 2.42 -2.03 -8.89
N LYS A 23 2.83 -1.18 -9.84
CA LYS A 23 2.82 -1.52 -11.26
C LYS A 23 3.82 -2.64 -11.58
N VAL A 24 5.02 -2.56 -11.01
CA VAL A 24 6.05 -3.61 -11.12
C VAL A 24 5.54 -4.92 -10.53
N LEU A 25 4.93 -4.88 -9.34
CA LEU A 25 4.44 -6.08 -8.66
C LEU A 25 3.26 -6.73 -9.40
N MET A 26 2.41 -5.92 -10.04
CA MET A 26 1.37 -6.42 -10.95
C MET A 26 1.96 -7.08 -12.20
N ASP A 27 3.01 -6.51 -12.78
CA ASP A 27 3.64 -7.01 -14.01
C ASP A 27 4.47 -8.27 -13.76
N GLU A 28 5.37 -8.24 -12.77
CA GLU A 28 6.26 -9.36 -12.41
C GLU A 28 5.49 -10.60 -11.95
N MET A 29 4.42 -10.40 -11.17
CA MET A 29 3.64 -11.50 -10.61
C MET A 29 2.36 -11.80 -11.41
N ASN A 30 2.11 -11.06 -12.50
CA ASN A 30 0.86 -11.08 -13.26
C ASN A 30 -0.40 -11.04 -12.35
N LEU A 31 -0.35 -10.20 -11.33
CA LEU A 31 -1.37 -10.12 -10.29
C LEU A 31 -2.45 -9.11 -10.65
N GLU A 32 -3.70 -9.48 -10.39
CA GLU A 32 -4.77 -8.49 -10.40
C GLU A 32 -4.51 -7.40 -9.35
N ARG A 33 -4.94 -6.18 -9.68
CA ARG A 33 -4.72 -5.00 -8.84
C ARG A 33 -5.14 -5.19 -7.38
N THR A 34 -6.20 -5.94 -7.12
CA THR A 34 -6.69 -6.19 -5.76
C THR A 34 -5.70 -7.05 -4.94
N PHE A 35 -5.08 -8.05 -5.56
CA PHE A 35 -4.07 -8.88 -4.92
C PHE A 35 -2.73 -8.15 -4.80
N ALA A 36 -2.32 -7.42 -5.83
CA ALA A 36 -1.10 -6.61 -5.80
C ALA A 36 -1.14 -5.53 -4.70
N LEU A 37 -2.30 -4.91 -4.46
CA LEU A 37 -2.48 -3.97 -3.35
C LEU A 37 -2.27 -4.62 -1.97
N LYS A 38 -2.75 -5.85 -1.79
CA LYS A 38 -2.54 -6.60 -0.54
C LYS A 38 -1.07 -7.00 -0.40
N ALA A 39 -0.46 -7.54 -1.45
CA ALA A 39 0.95 -7.93 -1.44
C ALA A 39 1.85 -6.71 -1.14
N LEU A 40 1.59 -5.58 -1.79
CA LEU A 40 2.30 -4.33 -1.53
C LEU A 40 2.10 -3.85 -0.08
N TYR A 41 0.91 -3.98 0.48
CA TYR A 41 0.66 -3.66 1.89
C TYR A 41 1.50 -4.55 2.80
N HIS A 42 1.49 -5.86 2.59
CA HIS A 42 2.29 -6.78 3.40
C HIS A 42 3.80 -6.56 3.26
N SER A 43 4.27 -6.15 2.07
CA SER A 43 5.68 -5.90 1.80
C SER A 43 6.18 -4.56 2.35
N GLU A 44 5.41 -3.48 2.14
CA GLU A 44 5.90 -2.11 2.33
C GLU A 44 5.30 -1.40 3.55
N VAL A 45 4.22 -1.95 4.13
CA VAL A 45 3.43 -1.30 5.18
C VAL A 45 3.28 -2.18 6.42
N ALA A 46 3.06 -3.49 6.27
CA ALA A 46 2.96 -4.40 7.40
C ALA A 46 4.34 -4.69 8.02
N GLU A 47 4.34 -5.20 9.25
CA GLU A 47 5.53 -5.74 9.93
C GLU A 47 6.76 -4.82 10.01
N GLY A 48 6.57 -3.50 10.17
CA GLY A 48 7.67 -2.53 10.24
C GLY A 48 8.06 -1.96 8.88
N GLY A 49 7.23 -2.14 7.85
CA GLY A 49 7.49 -1.63 6.51
C GLY A 49 7.72 -0.12 6.46
N LYS A 50 8.48 0.32 5.45
CA LYS A 50 8.89 1.72 5.24
C LYS A 50 7.74 2.72 5.31
N TYR A 51 6.55 2.31 4.86
CA TYR A 51 5.36 3.15 4.81
C TYR A 51 4.36 2.87 5.92
N GLN A 52 4.72 2.08 6.94
CA GLN A 52 3.84 1.78 8.07
C GLN A 52 3.35 3.05 8.77
N ALA A 53 4.26 3.97 9.10
CA ALA A 53 3.92 5.21 9.78
C ALA A 53 3.03 6.12 8.92
N ALA A 54 3.34 6.26 7.63
CA ALA A 54 2.51 7.02 6.69
C ALA A 54 1.11 6.43 6.55
N TYR A 55 1.00 5.09 6.53
CA TYR A 55 -0.28 4.40 6.51
C TYR A 55 -1.07 4.59 7.81
N GLN A 56 -0.40 4.56 8.96
CA GLN A 56 -1.00 4.83 10.27
C GLN A 56 -1.54 6.25 10.38
N ALA A 57 -0.79 7.23 9.88
CA ALA A 57 -1.19 8.62 9.89
C ALA A 57 -2.49 8.85 9.08
N LEU A 58 -2.68 8.10 7.99
CA LEU A 58 -3.91 8.13 7.19
C LEU A 58 -5.12 7.50 7.92
N ASP A 59 -4.89 6.65 8.93
CA ASP A 59 -5.94 6.11 9.81
C ASP A 59 -6.38 7.13 10.85
N GLN A 60 -5.42 7.77 11.51
CA GLN A 60 -5.68 8.80 12.52
C GLN A 60 -6.28 10.08 11.95
N ALA A 61 -5.98 10.42 10.69
CA ALA A 61 -6.52 11.62 10.04
C ALA A 61 -8.05 11.56 9.76
N LYS A 62 -8.74 10.48 10.15
CA LYS A 62 -10.19 10.32 10.01
C LYS A 62 -10.98 10.51 11.32
N GLU A 63 -10.33 10.82 12.44
CA GLU A 63 -11.00 11.16 13.71
C GLU A 63 -11.32 12.65 13.83
#